data_AF-A0A328ECK9-F1
#
_entry.id   AF-A0A328ECK9-F1
#
_cell.length_a   1.000
_cell.length_b   1.000
_cell.length_c   1.000
_cell.angle_alpha   90.00
_cell.angle_beta   90.00
_cell.angle_gamma   90.00
#
_symmetry.space_group_name_H-M   'P 1'
#
loop_
_entity.id
_entity.type
_entity.pdbx_description
1 polymer ?
#
loop_
_entity_poly.entity_id
_entity_poly.type
_entity_poly.pdbx_seq_one_letter_code
_entity_poly.pdbx_strand_id
1 'polypeptide(L)' 'MELEKIISYSNGLSGADVEEVIRIIVEEKAMQEIERIEVKNLDFEDFKKAIDKVKRKEKKQIGFIKKF' A
#
# COMPACT_ATOMS: atom_id res chain seq x y z
N MET A 1 1.28 7.58 -15.60
CA MET A 1 0.97 6.57 -14.57
C MET A 1 0.67 5.25 -15.26
N GLU A 2 1.32 4.16 -14.85
CA GLU A 2 1.26 2.87 -15.56
C GLU A 2 0.30 1.91 -14.84
N LEU A 3 -1.00 2.09 -15.05
CA LEU A 3 -2.06 1.38 -14.33
C LEU A 3 -1.93 -0.15 -14.43
N GLU A 4 -1.55 -0.69 -15.60
CA GLU A 4 -1.34 -2.12 -15.81
C GLU A 4 -0.24 -2.70 -14.90
N LYS A 5 0.84 -1.94 -14.66
CA LYS A 5 1.90 -2.35 -13.72
C LYS A 5 1.40 -2.35 -12.28
N ILE A 6 0.57 -1.37 -11.90
CA ILE A 6 -0.07 -1.33 -10.57
C ILE A 6 -0.96 -2.56 -10.40
N ILE A 7 -1.84 -2.87 -11.37
CA ILE A 7 -2.73 -4.04 -11.32
C ILE A 7 -1.92 -5.34 -11.21
N SER A 8 -0.88 -5.50 -12.04
CA SER A 8 0.00 -6.68 -12.01
C SER A 8 0.71 -6.84 -10.65
N TYR A 9 1.17 -5.74 -10.05
CA TYR A 9 1.84 -5.75 -8.74
C TYR A 9 0.86 -5.98 -7.57
N SER A 10 -0.39 -5.51 -7.70
CA SER A 10 -1.50 -5.74 -6.77
C SER A 10 -2.09 -7.15 -6.82
N ASN A 11 -1.56 -8.07 -7.63
CA ASN A 11 -2.04 -9.45 -7.66
C ASN A 11 -1.98 -10.10 -6.27
N GLY A 12 -3.05 -10.82 -5.91
CA GLY A 12 -3.26 -11.44 -4.60
C GLY A 12 -3.91 -10.56 -3.53
N LEU A 13 -4.11 -9.26 -3.77
CA LEU A 13 -4.78 -8.36 -2.81
C LEU A 13 -6.31 -8.52 -2.86
N SER A 14 -6.96 -8.48 -1.70
CA SER A 14 -8.42 -8.36 -1.60
C SER A 14 -8.90 -6.92 -1.83
N GLY A 15 -10.22 -6.72 -1.93
CA GLY A 15 -10.79 -5.37 -2.01
C GLY A 15 -10.45 -4.49 -0.79
N ALA A 16 -10.38 -5.08 0.40
CA ALA A 16 -9.99 -4.38 1.62
C ALA A 16 -8.50 -3.99 1.62
N ASP A 17 -7.64 -4.83 1.03
CA ASP A 17 -6.21 -4.53 0.86
C ASP A 17 -5.98 -3.41 -0.15
N VAL A 18 -6.78 -3.34 -1.22
CA VAL A 18 -6.76 -2.22 -2.16
C VAL A 18 -7.17 -0.92 -1.47
N GLU A 19 -8.20 -0.94 -0.62
CA GLU A 19 -8.59 0.23 0.19
C GLU A 19 -7.47 0.66 1.16
N GLU A 20 -6.80 -0.30 1.81
CA GLU A 20 -5.63 -0.06 2.67
C GLU A 20 -4.45 0.56 1.90
N VAL A 21 -4.17 0.10 0.68
CA VAL A 21 -3.15 0.68 -0.21
C VAL A 21 -3.46 2.15 -0.50
N ILE A 22 -4.71 2.47 -0.87
CA ILE A 22 -5.12 3.85 -1.15
C ILE A 22 -5.04 4.72 0.12
N ARG A 23 -5.50 4.21 1.27
CA ARG A 23 -5.41 4.88 2.58
C ARG A 23 -3.98 5.25 2.95
N ILE A 24 -3.03 4.30 2.85
CA ILE A 24 -1.59 4.55 3.11
C ILE A 24 -1.05 5.67 2.22
N ILE A 25 -1.38 5.65 0.93
CA ILE A 25 -0.92 6.68 -0.02
C ILE A 25 -1.46 8.07 0.35
N VAL A 26 -2.75 8.17 0.65
CA VAL A 26 -3.39 9.44 1.01
C VAL A 26 -2.83 9.99 2.33
N GLU A 27 -2.62 9.14 3.33
CA GLU A 27 -2.00 9.53 4.61
C GLU A 27 -0.56 10.03 4.42
N GLU A 28 0.25 9.36 3.59
CA GLU A 28 1.63 9.78 3.29
C GLU A 28 1.68 11.13 2.56
N LYS A 29 0.80 11.37 1.57
CA LYS A 29 0.74 12.64 0.85
C LYS A 29 0.24 13.77 1.77
N ALA A 30 -0.79 13.52 2.58
CA ALA A 30 -1.27 14.49 3.57
C ALA A 30 -0.19 14.88 4.59
N MET A 31 0.65 13.92 5.03
CA MET A 31 1.79 14.23 5.91
C MET A 31 2.84 15.11 5.20
N GLN A 32 3.15 14.84 3.92
CA GLN A 32 4.07 15.67 3.13
C GLN A 32 3.56 17.12 2.99
N GLU A 33 2.24 17.33 2.82
CA GLU A 33 1.64 18.67 2.81
C GLU A 33 1.83 19.40 4.16
N ILE A 34 1.55 18.70 5.27
CA ILE A 34 1.71 19.25 6.63
C ILE A 34 3.18 19.62 6.91
N GLU A 35 4.12 18.79 6.48
CA GLU A 35 5.56 19.00 6.63
C GLU A 35 6.14 20.03 5.64
N ARG A 36 5.31 20.60 4.74
CA ARG A 36 5.70 21.51 3.64
C ARG A 36 6.75 20.93 2.69
N ILE A 37 6.76 19.61 2.54
CA ILE A 37 7.56 18.90 1.55
C ILE A 37 6.90 19.08 0.18
N GLU A 38 7.71 19.13 -0.90
CA GLU A 38 7.18 19.19 -2.27
C GLU A 38 6.35 17.93 -2.57
N VAL A 39 5.02 18.08 -2.58
CA VAL A 39 4.10 16.97 -2.86
C VAL A 39 4.05 16.73 -4.36
N LYS A 40 4.82 15.72 -4.79
CA LYS A 40 4.85 15.28 -6.18
C LYS A 40 3.61 14.46 -6.51
N ASN A 41 3.17 14.60 -7.76
CA ASN A 41 2.14 13.77 -8.39
C ASN A 41 2.38 12.28 -8.11
N LEU A 42 1.29 11.54 -7.93
CA LEU A 42 1.31 10.10 -7.69
C LEU A 42 2.02 9.33 -8.81
N ASP A 43 3.01 8.53 -8.44
CA ASP A 43 3.76 7.66 -9.36
C ASP A 43 3.66 6.16 -8.97
N PHE A 44 4.23 5.29 -9.81
CA PHE A 44 4.20 3.84 -9.58
C PHE A 44 4.94 3.41 -8.31
N GLU A 45 5.98 4.13 -7.89
CA GLU A 45 6.79 3.77 -6.73
C GLU A 45 6.05 4.09 -5.42
N ASP A 46 5.20 5.12 -5.39
CA ASP A 46 4.24 5.36 -4.30
C ASP A 46 3.30 4.15 -4.12
N PHE A 47 2.65 3.68 -5.20
CA PHE A 47 1.78 2.50 -5.16
C PHE A 47 2.53 1.23 -4.72
N LYS A 48 3.72 0.99 -5.29
CA LYS A 48 4.56 -0.16 -4.97
C LYS A 48 4.94 -0.20 -3.48
N LYS A 49 5.36 0.92 -2.89
CA LYS A 49 5.67 1.02 -1.45
C LYS A 49 4.46 0.69 -0.57
N ALA A 50 3.27 1.19 -0.94
CA ALA A 50 2.04 0.91 -0.20
C ALA A 50 1.62 -0.57 -0.31
N ILE A 51 1.64 -1.15 -1.52
CA ILE A 51 1.39 -2.59 -1.74
C ILE A 51 2.36 -3.45 -0.93
N ASP A 52 3.65 -3.10 -0.92
CA ASP A 52 4.67 -3.80 -0.13
C ASP A 52 4.43 -3.67 1.38
N LYS A 53 3.86 -2.57 1.87
CA LYS A 53 3.44 -2.44 3.28
C LYS A 53 2.29 -3.40 3.60
N VAL A 54 1.26 -3.47 2.76
CA VAL A 54 0.10 -4.34 2.96
C VAL A 54 0.49 -5.82 2.92
N LYS A 55 1.18 -6.27 1.87
CA LYS A 55 1.69 -7.66 1.74
C LYS A 55 2.61 -8.08 2.89
N ARG A 56 3.28 -7.14 3.57
CA ARG A 56 4.07 -7.41 4.78
C ARG A 56 3.25 -7.46 6.07
N LYS A 57 2.07 -6.81 6.14
CA LYS A 57 1.13 -6.96 7.27
C LYS A 57 0.54 -8.36 7.29
N GLU A 58 0.03 -8.86 6.16
CA GLU A 58 -0.52 -10.22 6.05
C GLU A 58 0.46 -11.30 6.52
N LYS A 59 1.72 -11.25 6.04
CA LYS A 59 2.77 -12.20 6.42
C LYS A 59 3.08 -12.25 7.91
N LYS A 60 2.77 -11.19 8.67
CA LYS A 60 2.94 -11.19 10.14
C LYS A 60 1.75 -11.80 10.88
N GLN A 61 0.59 -11.94 10.25
CA GLN A 61 -0.65 -12.36 10.92
C GLN A 61 -0.78 -13.89 11.07
N ILE A 62 0.05 -14.67 10.37
CA ILE A 62 0.01 -16.15 10.32
C ILE A 62 0.67 -16.83 11.54
N GLY A 63 0.83 -16.12 12.65
CA GLY A 63 1.53 -16.59 13.86
C GLY A 63 0.71 -17.52 14.78
N PHE A 64 -0.60 -17.65 14.57
CA PHE A 64 -1.50 -18.44 15.43
C PHE A 64 -1.96 -19.74 14.78
N ILE A 65 -1.01 -20.64 14.47
CA ILE A 65 -1.35 -22.05 14.27
C ILE A 65 -1.74 -22.63 15.64
N LYS A 66 -3.05 -22.62 15.89
CA LYS A 66 -3.69 -23.19 17.07
C LYS A 66 -3.47 -24.71 17.07
N LYS A 67 -2.52 -25.20 17.87
CA LYS A 67 -2.47 -26.63 18.25
C LYS A 67 -3.73 -26.95 19.03
N PHE A 68 -4.57 -27.79 18.44
CA PHE A 68 -5.50 -28.66 19.17
C PHE A 68 -4.72 -29.91 19.61
#